data_AF-A0A519R283-F1
#
_entry.id   AF-A0A519R283-F1
#
_cell.length_a   1.000
_cell.length_b   1.000
_cell.length_c   1.000
_cell.angle_alpha   90.00
_cell.angle_beta   90.00
_cell.angle_gamma   90.00
#
_symmetry.space_group_name_H-M   'P 1'
#
loop_
_entity.id
_entity.type
_entity.pdbx_description
1 polymer ?
#
loop_
_entity_poly.entity_id
_entity_poly.type
_entity_poly.pdbx_seq_one_letter_code
_entity_poly.pdbx_strand_id
1 'polypeptide(L)'
;MSEYLYPNASLYLNTQYIQLYNGGTFNTNLTDIDNVKGSFQCNGQVITFKQLPFRQILGTLYDQYTDFNLHLSSVHFCTGAAAQPVQDFWGVWLLKFSGAHLLNQSYNHLLGVCTDQTPCFAGNTSHTTINSTSGITPSANIISFRKPQSGFSDITLEFQNIRNNTPINGYIGKSIVTLGHVAFAFDIFPIIESKINK
;
A
#
# COMPACT_ATOMS: atom_id res chain seq x y z
N MET A 1 8.78 -20.46 -11.01
CA MET A 1 7.61 -21.37 -10.90
C MET A 1 7.64 -22.18 -9.60
N SER A 2 8.04 -21.58 -8.46
CA SER A 2 8.11 -22.26 -7.14
C SER A 2 7.26 -21.60 -6.05
N GLU A 3 6.73 -20.41 -6.29
CA GLU A 3 6.07 -19.58 -5.26
C GLU A 3 4.62 -20.02 -4.96
N TYR A 4 3.96 -20.70 -5.91
CA TYR A 4 2.59 -21.22 -5.76
C TYR A 4 2.49 -22.59 -5.07
N LEU A 5 3.62 -23.22 -4.73
CA LEU A 5 3.64 -24.53 -4.07
C LEU A 5 3.49 -24.43 -2.54
N TYR A 6 3.62 -23.22 -1.98
CA TYR A 6 3.54 -22.97 -0.55
C TYR A 6 2.21 -22.30 -0.19
N PRO A 7 1.63 -22.57 0.99
CA PRO A 7 0.40 -21.92 1.40
C PRO A 7 0.61 -20.40 1.46
N ASN A 8 -0.28 -19.67 0.83
CA ASN A 8 -0.29 -18.22 0.77
C ASN A 8 -1.57 -17.64 1.38
N ALA A 9 -1.50 -16.38 1.77
CA ALA A 9 -2.66 -15.56 2.08
C ALA A 9 -2.74 -14.44 1.05
N SER A 10 -3.94 -13.90 0.83
CA SER A 10 -4.10 -12.71 -0.01
C SER A 10 -4.74 -11.60 0.80
N LEU A 11 -4.31 -10.37 0.54
CA LEU A 11 -4.79 -9.17 1.20
C LEU A 11 -5.30 -8.19 0.15
N TYR A 12 -6.57 -7.82 0.25
CA TYR A 12 -7.20 -6.85 -0.63
C TYR A 12 -7.56 -5.58 0.14
N LEU A 13 -6.89 -4.49 -0.19
CA LEU A 13 -7.07 -3.19 0.48
C LEU A 13 -7.79 -2.23 -0.48
N ASN A 14 -9.01 -1.84 -0.12
CA ASN A 14 -9.85 -0.99 -0.96
C ASN A 14 -10.19 0.32 -0.24
N THR A 15 -9.84 1.44 -0.86
CA THR A 15 -10.15 2.78 -0.34
C THR A 15 -11.66 3.01 -0.14
N GLN A 16 -12.54 2.42 -0.95
CA GLN A 16 -13.99 2.57 -0.76
C GLN A 16 -14.46 2.11 0.62
N TYR A 17 -13.82 1.10 1.23
CA TYR A 17 -14.19 0.62 2.56
C TYR A 17 -13.86 1.62 3.68
N ILE A 18 -12.92 2.53 3.44
CA ILE A 18 -12.63 3.64 4.34
C ILE A 18 -13.72 4.71 4.15
N GLN A 19 -13.98 5.14 2.92
CA GLN A 19 -14.93 6.24 2.66
C GLN A 19 -16.38 5.89 3.03
N LEU A 20 -16.84 4.69 2.67
CA LEU A 20 -18.22 4.23 2.88
C LEU A 20 -18.45 3.66 4.29
N TYR A 21 -17.43 3.72 5.17
CA TYR A 21 -17.55 3.22 6.52
C TYR A 21 -18.74 3.86 7.26
N ASN A 22 -19.52 3.04 7.94
CA ASN A 22 -20.72 3.44 8.70
C ASN A 22 -21.78 4.20 7.86
N GLY A 23 -21.97 3.80 6.60
CA GLY A 23 -22.95 4.43 5.70
C GLY A 23 -22.48 5.75 5.09
N GLY A 24 -21.16 5.96 5.03
CA GLY A 24 -20.56 7.14 4.41
C GLY A 24 -20.98 7.33 2.95
N THR A 25 -20.90 8.58 2.48
CA THR A 25 -21.29 8.93 1.11
C THR A 25 -20.12 8.70 0.14
N PHE A 26 -20.44 8.13 -1.02
CA PHE A 26 -19.46 7.98 -2.10
C PHE A 26 -19.06 9.35 -2.66
N ASN A 27 -17.77 9.63 -2.71
CA ASN A 27 -17.20 10.77 -3.44
C ASN A 27 -16.24 10.20 -4.48
N THR A 28 -16.40 10.63 -5.73
CA THR A 28 -15.60 10.17 -6.86
C THR A 28 -14.11 10.48 -6.72
N ASN A 29 -13.77 11.50 -5.91
CA ASN A 29 -12.42 11.94 -5.59
C ASN A 29 -12.05 11.52 -4.15
N LEU A 30 -10.82 11.09 -3.93
CA LEU A 30 -10.29 10.86 -2.58
C LEU A 30 -9.98 12.20 -1.90
N THR A 31 -10.97 12.81 -1.25
CA THR A 31 -10.74 13.92 -0.32
C THR A 31 -10.28 13.40 1.03
N ASP A 32 -9.53 14.21 1.77
CA ASP A 32 -9.01 13.84 3.08
C ASP A 32 -10.14 13.35 4.02
N ILE A 33 -9.92 12.20 4.64
CA ILE A 33 -10.86 11.54 5.55
C ILE A 33 -10.06 10.79 6.62
N ASP A 34 -10.61 10.67 7.83
CA ASP A 34 -10.04 9.81 8.85
C ASP A 34 -11.16 9.12 9.65
N ASN A 35 -11.12 7.79 9.73
CA ASN A 35 -11.99 6.99 10.58
C ASN A 35 -11.28 5.72 11.08
N VAL A 36 -12.03 4.84 11.74
CA VAL A 36 -11.48 3.62 12.36
C VAL A 36 -11.03 2.54 11.37
N LYS A 37 -11.43 2.61 10.09
CA LYS A 37 -10.97 1.70 9.03
C LYS A 37 -9.73 2.21 8.32
N GLY A 38 -9.52 3.52 8.30
CA GLY A 38 -8.37 4.11 7.65
C GLY A 38 -8.50 5.62 7.45
N SER A 39 -7.55 6.16 6.70
CA SER A 39 -7.50 7.58 6.34
C SER A 39 -6.97 7.81 4.93
N PHE A 40 -7.40 8.94 4.35
CA PHE A 40 -6.77 9.56 3.18
C PHE A 40 -6.23 10.92 3.60
N GLN A 41 -5.04 11.24 3.13
CA GLN A 41 -4.45 12.56 3.26
C GLN A 41 -3.81 12.97 1.93
N CYS A 42 -3.65 14.27 1.73
CA CYS A 42 -3.09 14.85 0.51
C CYS A 42 -3.85 14.35 -0.73
N ASN A 43 -5.17 14.40 -0.69
CA ASN A 43 -6.06 14.01 -1.79
C ASN A 43 -5.82 12.57 -2.28
N GLY A 44 -5.61 11.64 -1.35
CA GLY A 44 -5.41 10.22 -1.63
C GLY A 44 -3.96 9.80 -1.93
N GLN A 45 -2.99 10.72 -1.85
CA GLN A 45 -1.57 10.38 -2.04
C GLN A 45 -0.89 9.82 -0.78
N VAL A 46 -1.61 9.81 0.34
CA VAL A 46 -1.24 9.09 1.56
C VAL A 46 -2.49 8.34 2.02
N ILE A 47 -2.43 7.01 2.01
CA ILE A 47 -3.57 6.14 2.34
C ILE A 47 -3.14 5.24 3.49
N THR A 48 -3.86 5.28 4.60
CA THR A 48 -3.60 4.39 5.74
C THR A 48 -4.77 3.46 5.94
N PHE A 49 -4.51 2.15 5.98
CA PHE A 49 -5.46 1.13 6.42
C PHE A 49 -5.15 0.77 7.87
N LYS A 50 -6.10 1.01 8.76
CA LYS A 50 -5.89 0.94 10.21
C LYS A 50 -6.33 -0.40 10.79
N GLN A 51 -5.60 -0.88 11.80
CA GLN A 51 -5.94 -2.04 12.63
C GLN A 51 -6.23 -3.30 11.83
N LEU A 52 -5.37 -3.62 10.86
CA LEU A 52 -5.51 -4.83 10.05
C LEU A 52 -5.26 -6.08 10.91
N PRO A 53 -6.20 -7.04 10.99
CA PRO A 53 -6.08 -8.21 11.87
C PRO A 53 -5.22 -9.30 11.23
N PHE A 54 -3.89 -9.21 11.38
CA PHE A 54 -2.92 -10.12 10.78
C PHE A 54 -3.08 -11.59 11.20
N ARG A 55 -3.63 -11.86 12.39
CA ARG A 55 -3.99 -13.23 12.79
C ARG A 55 -5.07 -13.84 11.88
N GLN A 56 -6.03 -13.03 11.45
CA GLN A 56 -7.08 -13.47 10.53
C GLN A 56 -6.58 -13.51 9.09
N ILE A 57 -5.82 -12.48 8.68
CA ILE A 57 -5.26 -12.39 7.32
C ILE A 57 -4.34 -13.58 7.02
N LEU A 58 -3.42 -13.89 7.93
CA LEU A 58 -2.45 -14.98 7.73
C LEU A 58 -3.01 -16.35 8.13
N GLY A 59 -4.10 -16.39 8.91
CA GLY A 59 -4.70 -17.63 9.39
C GLY A 59 -3.68 -18.54 10.10
N THR A 60 -3.63 -19.80 9.68
CA THR A 60 -2.71 -20.80 10.26
C THR A 60 -1.24 -20.45 10.06
N LEU A 61 -0.89 -19.69 9.02
CA LEU A 61 0.49 -19.25 8.79
C LEU A 61 0.99 -18.36 9.91
N TYR A 62 0.10 -17.58 10.54
CA TYR A 62 0.45 -16.69 11.65
C TYR A 62 1.15 -17.45 12.78
N ASP A 63 0.73 -18.68 13.09
CA ASP A 63 1.31 -19.47 14.17
C ASP A 63 2.49 -20.35 13.73
N GLN A 64 2.74 -20.46 12.42
CA GLN A 64 3.76 -21.33 11.85
C GLN A 64 5.06 -20.58 11.50
N TYR A 65 4.98 -19.29 11.16
CA TYR A 65 6.11 -18.51 10.67
C TYR A 65 6.22 -17.18 11.43
N THR A 66 7.43 -16.62 11.52
CA THR A 66 7.65 -15.27 12.10
C THR A 66 7.72 -14.19 11.04
N ASP A 67 8.23 -14.50 9.86
CA ASP A 67 8.56 -13.54 8.82
C ASP A 67 7.90 -13.91 7.49
N PHE A 68 7.51 -12.89 6.75
CA PHE A 68 6.68 -13.01 5.55
C PHE A 68 7.17 -12.08 4.46
N ASN A 69 6.91 -12.47 3.22
CA ASN A 69 7.01 -11.65 2.04
C ASN A 69 5.60 -11.22 1.62
N LEU A 70 5.47 -9.95 1.25
CA LEU A 70 4.29 -9.31 0.70
C LEU A 70 4.63 -8.89 -0.73
N HIS A 71 3.87 -9.36 -1.70
CA HIS A 71 4.01 -9.02 -3.10
C HIS A 71 2.77 -8.29 -3.59
N LEU A 72 2.94 -7.12 -4.20
CA LEU A 72 1.82 -6.43 -4.84
C LEU A 72 1.52 -7.08 -6.19
N SER A 73 0.36 -7.74 -6.28
CA SER A 73 -0.02 -8.54 -7.44
C SER A 73 -0.83 -7.74 -8.46
N SER A 74 -1.68 -6.82 -8.01
CA SER A 74 -2.41 -5.90 -8.90
C SER A 74 -2.83 -4.61 -8.20
N VAL A 75 -3.00 -3.56 -9.00
CA VAL A 75 -3.61 -2.29 -8.59
C VAL A 75 -4.79 -1.99 -9.50
N HIS A 76 -5.95 -1.78 -8.90
CA HIS A 76 -7.19 -1.49 -9.61
C HIS A 76 -7.62 -0.07 -9.31
N PHE A 77 -7.75 0.76 -10.35
CA PHE A 77 -8.24 2.12 -10.20
C PHE A 77 -9.73 2.18 -10.57
N CYS A 78 -10.55 2.51 -9.59
CA CYS A 78 -11.98 2.79 -9.74
C CYS A 78 -12.16 4.31 -9.79
N THR A 79 -11.94 4.90 -10.95
CA THR A 79 -12.17 6.34 -11.16
C THR A 79 -13.67 6.61 -11.37
N GLY A 80 -14.34 7.21 -10.39
CA GLY A 80 -15.68 7.78 -10.60
C GLY A 80 -15.66 9.16 -11.26
N ALA A 81 -14.50 9.83 -11.20
CA ALA A 81 -14.17 11.06 -11.90
C ALA A 81 -12.81 10.85 -12.58
N ALA A 82 -12.59 11.47 -13.74
CA ALA A 82 -11.34 11.36 -14.48
C ALA A 82 -10.14 11.64 -13.56
N ALA A 83 -9.36 10.61 -13.23
CA ALA A 83 -8.03 10.84 -12.69
C ALA A 83 -7.29 11.66 -13.75
N GLN A 84 -6.79 12.81 -13.35
CA GLN A 84 -6.47 13.89 -14.27
C GLN A 84 -5.57 13.41 -15.42
N PRO A 85 -5.79 13.85 -16.68
CA PRO A 85 -5.04 13.43 -17.88
C PRO A 85 -3.60 13.94 -17.90
N VAL A 86 -3.03 14.27 -16.74
CA VAL A 86 -1.71 14.86 -16.62
C VAL A 86 -0.69 13.74 -16.87
N GLN A 87 -0.04 13.81 -18.03
CA GLN A 87 1.04 12.91 -18.48
C GLN A 87 2.24 12.82 -17.50
N ASP A 88 2.23 13.61 -16.41
CA ASP A 88 3.28 13.71 -15.40
C ASP A 88 2.96 13.07 -14.04
N PHE A 89 1.87 12.29 -13.93
CA PHE A 89 1.54 11.60 -12.66
C PHE A 89 2.22 10.23 -12.52
N TRP A 90 3.53 10.23 -12.82
CA TRP A 90 4.46 9.13 -12.58
C TRP A 90 5.11 9.26 -11.21
N GLY A 91 5.16 8.18 -10.47
CA GLY A 91 5.80 8.18 -9.16
C GLY A 91 6.01 6.79 -8.61
N VAL A 92 6.40 6.74 -7.35
CA VAL A 92 6.64 5.52 -6.59
C VAL A 92 5.68 5.48 -5.42
N TRP A 93 4.96 4.38 -5.25
CA TRP A 93 4.27 4.08 -4.01
C TRP A 93 5.24 3.42 -3.05
N LEU A 94 5.42 4.05 -1.89
CA LEU A 94 6.15 3.51 -0.77
C LEU A 94 5.16 2.86 0.19
N LEU A 95 5.52 1.71 0.74
CA LEU A 95 4.76 1.06 1.81
C LEU A 95 5.48 1.26 3.14
N LYS A 96 4.69 1.57 4.17
CA LYS A 96 5.09 1.65 5.57
C LYS A 96 4.18 0.74 6.39
N PHE A 97 4.78 0.05 7.36
CA PHE A 97 4.07 -0.71 8.37
C PHE A 97 4.19 -0.02 9.72
N SER A 98 3.07 0.22 10.41
CA SER A 98 3.08 0.65 11.81
C SER A 98 2.57 -0.49 12.67
N GLY A 99 3.42 -1.02 13.56
CA GLY A 99 3.12 -2.19 14.39
C GLY A 99 3.70 -3.52 13.87
N ALA A 100 4.27 -3.52 12.67
CA ALA A 100 5.11 -4.60 12.14
C ALA A 100 6.49 -4.05 11.77
N HIS A 101 7.51 -4.92 11.71
CA HIS A 101 8.87 -4.52 11.37
C HIS A 101 9.18 -4.89 9.91
N LEU A 102 9.52 -3.91 9.08
CA LEU A 102 10.06 -4.18 7.75
C LEU A 102 11.47 -4.79 7.89
N LEU A 103 11.71 -5.87 7.15
CA LEU A 103 13.00 -6.55 7.08
C LEU A 103 13.86 -5.98 5.95
N ASN A 104 13.22 -5.48 4.88
CA ASN A 104 13.87 -4.70 3.84
C ASN A 104 13.61 -3.20 4.02
N GLN A 105 14.56 -2.51 4.63
CA GLN A 105 14.55 -1.05 4.73
C GLN A 105 15.11 -0.41 3.46
N SER A 106 14.64 0.80 3.13
CA SER A 106 15.20 1.59 2.04
C SER A 106 16.14 2.67 2.55
N TYR A 107 17.31 2.78 1.93
CA TYR A 107 18.24 3.88 2.17
C TYR A 107 17.70 5.18 1.56
N ASN A 108 17.52 6.19 2.39
CA ASN A 108 17.16 7.53 1.94
C ASN A 108 18.44 8.35 1.75
N HIS A 109 18.81 8.59 0.49
CA HIS A 109 20.02 9.36 0.15
C HIS A 109 19.96 10.81 0.63
N LEU A 110 18.77 11.43 0.67
CA LEU A 110 18.63 12.82 1.14
C LEU A 110 18.91 12.94 2.64
N LEU A 111 18.45 11.95 3.43
CA LEU A 111 18.62 11.95 4.89
C LEU A 111 19.88 11.21 5.35
N GLY A 112 20.52 10.45 4.46
CA GLY A 112 21.69 9.64 4.78
C GLY A 112 21.42 8.46 5.72
N VAL A 113 20.16 8.01 5.82
CA VAL A 113 19.73 6.97 6.77
C VAL A 113 18.80 5.95 6.11
N CYS A 114 18.80 4.72 6.63
CA CYS A 114 17.75 3.75 6.33
C CYS A 114 16.43 4.23 6.94
N THR A 115 15.35 4.05 6.18
CA THR A 115 14.00 4.45 6.57
C THR A 115 13.09 3.23 6.62
N ASP A 116 12.13 3.23 7.54
CA ASP A 116 11.11 2.19 7.70
C ASP A 116 10.01 2.30 6.63
N GLN A 117 10.43 2.45 5.39
CA GLN A 117 9.59 2.45 4.20
C GLN A 117 10.31 1.67 3.11
N THR A 118 9.54 1.01 2.26
CA THR A 118 10.07 0.28 1.11
C THR A 118 9.28 0.62 -0.15
N PRO A 119 9.93 0.76 -1.31
CA PRO A 119 9.21 0.86 -2.56
C PRO A 119 8.32 -0.36 -2.75
N CYS A 120 7.06 -0.11 -3.07
CA CYS A 120 6.06 -1.13 -3.35
C CYS A 120 5.91 -1.32 -4.86
N PHE A 121 5.72 -0.21 -5.58
CA PHE A 121 5.78 -0.20 -7.04
C PHE A 121 6.04 1.21 -7.58
N ALA A 122 6.60 1.28 -8.78
CA ALA A 122 6.64 2.50 -9.57
C ALA A 122 5.62 2.37 -10.71
N GLY A 123 4.93 3.46 -11.03
CA GLY A 123 3.96 3.42 -12.11
C GLY A 123 3.36 4.77 -12.45
N ASN A 124 2.75 4.81 -13.63
CA ASN A 124 1.90 5.91 -14.02
C ASN A 124 0.52 5.71 -13.38
N THR A 125 0.04 6.75 -12.72
CA THR A 125 -1.32 6.80 -12.14
C THR A 125 -2.23 7.77 -12.90
N SER A 126 -1.80 8.25 -14.07
CA SER A 126 -2.65 8.97 -15.02
C SER A 126 -3.60 7.99 -15.71
N HIS A 127 -4.92 8.21 -15.61
CA HIS A 127 -5.93 7.34 -16.20
C HIS A 127 -7.06 8.15 -16.83
N THR A 128 -7.26 8.01 -18.14
CA THR A 128 -8.27 8.77 -18.89
C THR A 128 -9.64 8.09 -18.96
N THR A 129 -9.77 6.85 -18.49
CA THR A 129 -11.01 6.06 -18.55
C THR A 129 -11.43 5.55 -17.16
N ILE A 130 -12.74 5.38 -16.99
CA ILE A 130 -13.36 4.78 -15.81
C ILE A 130 -13.02 3.28 -15.80
N ASN A 131 -12.62 2.75 -14.63
CA ASN A 131 -12.26 1.33 -14.42
C ASN A 131 -11.06 0.85 -15.26
N SER A 132 -9.90 1.49 -15.08
CA SER A 132 -8.66 1.08 -15.74
C SER A 132 -7.70 0.37 -14.77
N THR A 133 -7.04 -0.67 -15.25
CA THR A 133 -5.91 -1.30 -14.56
C THR A 133 -4.62 -0.68 -15.09
N SER A 134 -3.77 -0.14 -14.22
CA SER A 134 -2.40 0.21 -14.62
C SER A 134 -1.54 -1.03 -14.63
N GLY A 135 -0.74 -1.22 -15.68
CA GLY A 135 0.31 -2.23 -15.68
C GLY A 135 1.32 -1.89 -14.59
N ILE A 136 1.45 -2.77 -13.59
CA ILE A 136 2.58 -2.71 -12.66
C ILE A 136 3.82 -3.05 -13.48
N THR A 137 4.77 -2.14 -13.59
CA THR A 137 6.07 -2.50 -14.15
C THR A 137 6.78 -3.30 -13.06
N PRO A 138 7.13 -4.58 -13.28
CA PRO A 138 7.70 -5.42 -12.23
C PRO A 138 9.10 -4.93 -11.92
N SER A 139 9.22 -4.07 -10.91
CA SER A 139 10.47 -3.71 -10.27
C SER A 139 10.32 -4.00 -8.79
N ALA A 140 11.09 -4.97 -8.27
CA ALA A 140 11.29 -5.28 -6.84
C ALA A 140 10.09 -4.93 -5.92
N ASN A 141 8.96 -5.62 -6.11
CA ASN A 141 7.73 -5.41 -5.35
C ASN A 141 7.55 -6.42 -4.21
N ILE A 142 8.62 -7.13 -3.82
CA ILE A 142 8.62 -8.01 -2.65
C ILE A 142 9.04 -7.20 -1.43
N ILE A 143 8.12 -7.14 -0.47
CA ILE A 143 8.27 -6.46 0.81
C ILE A 143 8.35 -7.50 1.91
N SER A 144 9.49 -7.60 2.57
CA SER A 144 9.69 -8.57 3.64
C SER A 144 9.37 -7.91 4.98
N PHE A 145 8.58 -8.56 5.82
CA PHE A 145 8.18 -8.04 7.11
C PHE A 145 8.07 -9.15 8.16
N ARG A 146 8.31 -8.78 9.42
CA ARG A 146 8.01 -9.61 10.58
C ARG A 146 6.56 -9.38 11.00
N LYS A 147 5.82 -10.45 11.27
CA LYS A 147 4.42 -10.35 11.70
C LYS A 147 4.27 -9.48 12.97
N PRO A 148 3.19 -8.70 13.11
CA PRO A 148 2.94 -7.89 14.30
C PRO A 148 2.62 -8.77 15.51
N GLN A 149 3.30 -8.57 16.65
CA GLN A 149 3.11 -9.41 17.85
C GLN A 149 1.74 -9.21 18.52
N SER A 150 1.20 -7.98 18.46
CA SER A 150 -0.15 -7.67 18.90
C SER A 150 -1.24 -8.35 18.05
N GLY A 151 -0.88 -8.86 16.86
CA GLY A 151 -1.81 -9.38 15.85
C GLY A 151 -2.45 -8.30 14.98
N PHE A 152 -2.14 -7.02 15.22
CA PHE A 152 -2.68 -5.88 14.47
C PHE A 152 -1.55 -4.99 13.95
N SER A 153 -1.73 -4.43 12.76
CA SER A 153 -0.80 -3.49 12.16
C SER A 153 -1.54 -2.53 11.24
N ASP A 154 -1.02 -1.32 11.08
CA ASP A 154 -1.48 -0.39 10.06
C ASP A 154 -0.59 -0.51 8.83
N ILE A 155 -1.19 -0.44 7.65
CA ILE A 155 -0.47 -0.32 6.38
C ILE A 155 -0.69 1.08 5.83
N THR A 156 0.40 1.82 5.63
CA THR A 156 0.35 3.12 4.94
C THR A 156 1.00 2.99 3.58
N LEU A 157 0.28 3.42 2.55
CA LEU A 157 0.75 3.57 1.19
C LEU A 157 0.93 5.06 0.89
N GLU A 158 2.14 5.43 0.47
CA GLU A 158 2.54 6.80 0.23
C GLU A 158 3.01 6.98 -1.21
N PHE A 159 2.27 7.74 -2.02
CA PHE A 159 2.67 8.06 -3.38
C PHE A 159 3.63 9.26 -3.43
N GLN A 160 4.83 9.08 -3.95
CA GLN A 160 5.79 10.15 -4.18
C GLN A 160 5.96 10.39 -5.68
N ASN A 161 5.54 11.57 -6.14
CA ASN A 161 5.81 12.03 -7.49
C ASN A 161 7.26 12.53 -7.56
N ILE A 162 8.07 11.89 -8.40
CA ILE A 162 9.50 12.17 -8.55
C ILE A 162 9.82 13.54 -9.17
N ARG A 163 8.81 14.23 -9.72
CA ARG A 163 8.95 15.54 -10.36
C ARG A 163 8.43 16.69 -9.50
N ASN A 164 7.76 16.41 -8.38
CA ASN A 164 7.18 17.46 -7.55
C ASN A 164 8.00 17.74 -6.30
N ASN A 165 8.54 18.96 -6.20
CA ASN A 165 9.36 19.40 -5.08
C ASN A 165 8.61 20.30 -4.10
N THR A 166 7.34 20.63 -4.35
CA THR A 166 6.56 21.51 -3.46
C THR A 166 5.90 20.68 -2.36
N PRO A 167 6.19 20.92 -1.06
CA PRO A 167 5.52 20.20 0.01
C PRO A 167 4.03 20.54 0.07
N ILE A 168 3.19 19.53 0.28
CA ILE A 168 1.75 19.71 0.53
C ILE A 168 1.43 19.05 1.86
N ASN A 169 0.83 19.81 2.78
CA ASN A 169 0.53 19.37 4.16
C ASN A 169 1.74 18.74 4.88
N GLY A 170 2.95 19.25 4.63
CA GLY A 170 4.19 18.75 5.23
C GLY A 170 4.82 17.53 4.54
N TYR A 171 4.21 17.00 3.49
CA TYR A 171 4.74 15.88 2.72
C TYR A 171 5.44 16.35 1.44
N ILE A 172 6.67 15.87 1.21
CA ILE A 172 7.46 16.10 -0.01
C ILE A 172 6.99 15.13 -1.11
N GLY A 173 7.08 15.52 -2.39
CA GLY A 173 6.69 14.65 -3.51
C GLY A 173 5.18 14.56 -3.74
N LYS A 174 4.37 15.36 -3.03
CA LYS A 174 2.91 15.40 -3.17
C LYS A 174 2.48 16.44 -4.20
N SER A 175 1.30 16.28 -4.77
CA SER A 175 0.73 17.17 -5.79
C SER A 175 -0.68 17.61 -5.39
N ILE A 176 -1.13 18.75 -5.91
CA ILE A 176 -2.52 19.21 -5.71
C ILE A 176 -3.54 18.33 -6.45
N VAL A 177 -3.07 17.40 -7.28
CA VAL A 177 -3.89 16.45 -8.03
C VAL A 177 -4.50 15.40 -7.09
N THR A 178 -5.81 15.21 -7.21
CA THR A 178 -6.54 14.19 -6.48
C THR A 178 -6.48 12.83 -7.16
N LEU A 179 -6.27 11.79 -6.36
CA LEU A 179 -6.39 10.40 -6.78
C LEU A 179 -7.84 9.93 -6.74
N GLY A 180 -8.22 9.10 -7.72
CA GLY A 180 -9.48 8.35 -7.68
C GLY A 180 -9.39 7.18 -6.69
N HIS A 181 -10.51 6.49 -6.48
CA HIS A 181 -10.50 5.28 -5.67
C HIS A 181 -9.57 4.23 -6.26
N VAL A 182 -8.83 3.58 -5.38
CA VAL A 182 -7.87 2.53 -5.72
C VAL A 182 -8.06 1.34 -4.79
N ALA A 183 -7.78 0.16 -5.33
CA ALA A 183 -7.67 -1.07 -4.58
C ALA A 183 -6.34 -1.78 -4.90
N PHE A 184 -5.70 -2.29 -3.86
CA PHE A 184 -4.42 -2.98 -3.93
C PHE A 184 -4.63 -4.43 -3.55
N ALA A 185 -4.25 -5.35 -4.43
CA ALA A 185 -4.25 -6.78 -4.15
C ALA A 185 -2.81 -7.24 -3.90
N PHE A 186 -2.58 -7.79 -2.73
CA PHE A 186 -1.30 -8.34 -2.34
C PHE A 186 -1.41 -9.85 -2.10
N ASP A 187 -0.34 -10.55 -2.42
CA ASP A 187 -0.11 -11.92 -1.98
C ASP A 187 0.92 -11.93 -0.86
N ILE A 188 0.64 -12.70 0.18
CA ILE A 188 1.50 -12.88 1.34
C ILE A 188 1.93 -14.34 1.41
N PHE A 189 3.23 -14.57 1.46
CA PHE A 189 3.80 -15.90 1.57
C PHE A 189 4.92 -15.91 2.62
N PRO A 190 5.09 -17.03 3.35
CA PRO A 190 6.08 -17.09 4.42
C PRO A 190 7.51 -17.06 3.88
N ILE A 191 8.43 -16.52 4.67
CA ILE A 191 9.87 -16.79 4.51
C ILE A 191 10.14 -18.15 5.15
N ILE A 192 10.56 -19.13 4.35
CA ILE A 192 10.60 -20.55 4.76
C ILE A 192 11.53 -20.75 5.96
N GLU A 193 12.65 -20.04 5.99
CA GLU A 193 13.65 -20.06 7.07
C GLU A 193 13.11 -19.53 8.40
N SER A 194 11.99 -18.80 8.39
CA SER A 194 11.36 -18.21 9.58
C SER A 194 10.36 -19.13 10.28
N LYS A 195 10.33 -20.42 9.90
CA LYS A 195 9.43 -21.40 10.51
C LYS A 195 9.71 -21.52 12.01
N ILE A 196 8.65 -21.42 12.81
CA ILE A 196 8.72 -21.59 14.25
C ILE A 196 8.86 -23.08 14.54
N ASN A 197 10.07 -23.50 14.91
CA ASN A 197 10.30 -24.82 15.45
C ASN A 197 9.70 -24.85 16.86
N LYS A 198 8.61 -25.61 17.02
CA LYS A 198 8.05 -25.93 18.33
C LYS A 198 8.81 -27.08 18.96
#